data_AF-A0A8S8X773-F1
#
_entry.id   AF-A0A8S8X773-F1
#
_cell.length_a   1.000
_cell.length_b   1.000
_cell.length_c   1.000
_cell.angle_alpha   90.00
_cell.angle_beta   90.00
_cell.angle_gamma   90.00
#
_symmetry.space_group_name_H-M   'P 1'
#
loop_
_entity.id
_entity.type
_entity.pdbx_description
1 polymer ?
#
loop_
_entity_poly.entity_id
_entity_poly.type
_entity_poly.pdbx_seq_one_letter_code
_entity_poly.pdbx_strand_id
1 'polypeptide(L)'
;MLFDTDPIGRRVALAAGVGVAATIAGALARPDIVGRASERLGLYQPDRSETWRDTLAVQLRVDAQAGPGRAVFFGDSHVAGLDVASVTTGALNFGIGGDTVRSLAFRLRFYETAKTARAAVIAVGLNELAGASPERAADMFDDVLKAIAAPQICVCSVFPVDLTMPSVIAKFGRDMNHRIADFNERIAARTAAHKAIFLQSLPQAGGLPEIWHGGDGVHLNATGYKIWASRLRDCPVLQA
;
A
#
# COMPACT_ATOMS: atom_id res chain seq x y z
N MET A 1 12.40 20.26 61.69
CA MET A 1 12.62 18.81 61.50
C MET A 1 12.72 18.53 60.02
N LEU A 2 13.87 18.00 59.62
CA LEU A 2 14.26 17.70 58.25
C LEU A 2 13.46 16.48 57.75
N PHE A 3 12.82 16.58 56.59
CA PHE A 3 12.39 15.40 55.86
C PHE A 3 13.60 14.84 55.12
N ASP A 4 14.12 13.77 55.68
CA ASP A 4 15.13 12.89 55.12
C ASP A 4 14.62 12.31 53.79
N THR A 5 15.14 12.79 52.67
CA THR A 5 14.85 12.20 51.36
C THR A 5 15.79 11.02 51.17
N ASP A 6 15.25 9.82 51.36
CA ASP A 6 15.94 8.54 51.18
C ASP A 6 16.83 8.53 49.92
N PRO A 7 18.16 8.46 50.07
CA PRO A 7 19.11 8.48 48.96
C PRO A 7 18.98 7.25 48.05
N ILE A 8 18.36 6.16 48.52
CA ILE A 8 18.09 4.96 47.72
C ILE A 8 16.91 5.21 46.78
N GLY A 9 15.80 5.77 47.28
CA GLY A 9 14.63 6.14 46.47
C GLY A 9 14.96 7.10 45.32
N ARG A 10 15.87 8.07 45.55
CA ARG A 10 16.34 9.00 44.49
C ARG A 10 17.16 8.29 43.41
N ARG A 11 18.00 7.32 43.77
CA ARG A 11 18.80 6.54 42.81
C ARG A 11 17.95 5.59 41.99
N VAL A 12 16.93 4.98 42.58
CA VAL A 12 15.97 4.11 41.88
C VAL A 12 15.10 4.91 40.90
N ALA A 13 14.61 6.10 41.30
CA ALA A 13 13.85 6.98 40.42
C ALA A 13 14.70 7.51 39.24
N LEU A 14 15.96 7.86 39.50
CA LEU A 14 16.89 8.30 38.45
C LEU A 14 17.24 7.15 37.50
N ALA A 15 17.49 5.94 38.00
CA ALA A 15 17.76 4.76 37.18
C ALA A 15 16.55 4.34 36.34
N ALA A 16 15.34 4.43 36.88
CA ALA A 16 14.10 4.22 36.13
C ALA A 16 13.91 5.29 35.04
N GLY A 17 14.17 6.56 35.37
CA GLY A 17 14.10 7.67 34.40
C GLY A 17 15.11 7.55 33.26
N VAL A 18 16.36 7.16 33.56
CA VAL A 18 17.40 6.89 32.56
C VAL A 18 17.07 5.66 31.72
N GLY A 19 16.51 4.61 32.33
CA GLY A 19 16.05 3.42 31.60
C GLY A 19 14.93 3.72 30.61
N VAL A 20 13.94 4.52 31.02
CA VAL A 20 12.85 4.97 30.13
C VAL A 20 13.40 5.87 29.02
N ALA A 21 14.27 6.83 29.34
CA ALA A 21 14.88 7.72 28.37
C ALA A 21 15.77 6.96 27.36
N ALA A 22 16.54 5.97 27.79
CA ALA A 22 17.35 5.12 26.92
C ALA A 22 16.49 4.21 26.04
N THR A 23 15.36 3.73 26.55
CA THR A 23 14.38 2.94 25.77
C THR A 23 13.71 3.80 24.70
N ILE A 24 13.31 5.03 25.05
CA ILE A 24 12.75 6.01 24.11
C ILE A 24 13.82 6.42 23.07
N ALA A 25 15.05 6.70 23.50
CA ALA A 25 16.15 7.04 22.59
C ALA A 25 16.52 5.87 21.65
N GLY A 26 16.55 4.64 22.15
CA GLY A 26 16.78 3.44 21.35
C GLY A 26 15.64 3.14 20.37
N ALA A 27 14.39 3.45 20.76
CA ALA A 27 13.22 3.37 19.90
C ALA A 27 13.24 4.46 18.81
N LEU A 28 13.61 5.69 19.15
CA LEU A 28 13.77 6.80 18.20
C LEU A 28 14.94 6.58 17.24
N ALA A 29 16.01 5.89 17.68
CA ALA A 29 17.12 5.50 16.83
C ALA A 29 16.78 4.37 15.83
N ARG A 30 15.67 3.65 16.06
CA ARG A 30 15.18 2.54 15.23
C ARG A 30 13.71 2.74 14.87
N PRO A 31 13.40 3.68 13.96
CA PRO A 31 12.03 3.98 13.53
C PRO A 31 11.30 2.75 12.93
N ASP A 32 12.04 1.72 12.53
CA ASP A 32 11.52 0.41 12.13
C ASP A 32 10.96 -0.44 13.28
N ILE A 33 11.53 -0.34 14.48
CA ILE A 33 11.01 -1.03 15.66
C ILE A 33 9.76 -0.33 16.19
N VAL A 34 9.78 1.01 16.23
CA VAL A 34 8.61 1.80 16.64
C VAL A 34 7.44 1.57 15.69
N GLY A 35 7.69 1.53 14.37
CA GLY A 35 6.66 1.17 13.39
C GLY A 35 6.04 -0.21 13.67
N ARG A 36 6.89 -1.24 13.84
CA ARG A 36 6.41 -2.62 14.13
C ARG A 36 5.69 -2.75 15.46
N ALA A 37 6.16 -2.07 16.50
CA ALA A 37 5.51 -2.07 17.81
C ALA A 37 4.16 -1.33 17.75
N SER A 38 4.12 -0.17 17.08
CA SER A 38 2.90 0.60 16.84
C SER A 38 1.89 -0.19 16.02
N GLU A 39 2.31 -0.96 15.02
CA GLU A 39 1.45 -1.86 14.23
C GLU A 39 0.88 -3.00 15.08
N ARG A 40 1.73 -3.71 15.83
CA ARG A 40 1.30 -4.82 16.72
C ARG A 40 0.38 -4.37 17.85
N LEU A 41 0.55 -3.14 18.32
CA LEU A 41 -0.28 -2.54 19.37
C LEU A 41 -1.51 -1.81 18.81
N GLY A 42 -1.72 -1.80 17.49
CA GLY A 42 -2.85 -1.11 16.85
C GLY A 42 -2.79 0.43 16.92
N LEU A 43 -1.62 0.98 17.23
CA LEU A 43 -1.35 2.41 17.36
C LEU A 43 -0.95 3.07 16.02
N TYR A 44 -0.62 2.28 15.00
CA TYR A 44 -0.36 2.81 13.66
C TYR A 44 -1.62 3.46 13.07
N GLN A 45 -1.52 4.75 12.76
CA GLN A 45 -2.55 5.52 12.08
C GLN A 45 -1.95 5.93 10.72
N PRO A 46 -2.41 5.38 9.59
CA PRO A 46 -1.94 5.82 8.27
C PRO A 46 -2.26 7.31 8.06
N ASP A 47 -1.61 7.96 7.10
CA ASP A 47 -1.94 9.34 6.73
C ASP A 47 -3.45 9.44 6.40
N ARG A 48 -4.19 10.15 7.26
CA ARG A 48 -5.66 10.29 7.22
C ARG A 48 -6.04 11.69 6.78
N SER A 49 -5.52 12.12 5.64
CA SER A 49 -6.07 13.29 4.96
C SER A 49 -7.61 13.18 4.95
N GLU A 50 -8.27 14.31 5.07
CA GLU A 50 -9.73 14.35 5.08
C GLU A 50 -10.31 13.66 3.84
N THR A 51 -9.67 13.87 2.69
CA THR A 51 -10.01 13.21 1.42
C THR A 51 -9.90 11.69 1.49
N TRP A 52 -8.88 11.12 2.14
CA TRP A 52 -8.76 9.67 2.31
C TRP A 52 -9.91 9.13 3.18
N ARG A 53 -10.23 9.79 4.29
CA ARG A 53 -11.30 9.37 5.21
C ARG A 53 -12.67 9.43 4.54
N ASP A 54 -12.94 10.51 3.82
CA ASP A 54 -14.21 10.70 3.12
C ASP A 54 -14.37 9.68 1.99
N THR A 55 -13.30 9.41 1.25
CA THR A 55 -13.29 8.39 0.19
C THR A 55 -13.55 7.00 0.78
N LEU A 56 -12.87 6.62 1.87
CA LEU A 56 -13.12 5.36 2.56
C LEU A 56 -14.58 5.27 3.01
N ALA A 57 -15.13 6.32 3.63
CA ALA A 57 -16.51 6.33 4.10
C ALA A 57 -17.52 6.15 2.94
N VAL A 58 -17.27 6.78 1.79
CA VAL A 58 -18.08 6.57 0.56
C VAL A 58 -17.96 5.12 0.08
N GLN A 59 -16.74 4.59 -0.01
CA GLN A 59 -16.52 3.22 -0.49
C GLN A 59 -17.18 2.18 0.41
N LEU A 60 -17.15 2.35 1.73
CA LEU A 60 -17.82 1.44 2.66
C LEU A 60 -19.34 1.46 2.52
N ARG A 61 -19.95 2.58 2.13
CA ARG A 61 -21.38 2.63 1.79
C ARG A 61 -21.69 1.86 0.52
N VAL A 62 -20.81 1.89 -0.48
CA VAL A 62 -20.94 1.11 -1.71
C VAL A 62 -20.74 -0.38 -1.42
N ASP A 63 -19.72 -0.72 -0.66
CA ASP A 63 -19.40 -2.10 -0.23
C ASP A 63 -20.57 -2.74 0.54
N ALA A 64 -21.18 -2.01 1.48
CA ALA A 64 -22.33 -2.49 2.24
C ALA A 64 -23.57 -2.81 1.38
N GLN A 65 -23.64 -2.27 0.15
CA GLN A 65 -24.71 -2.52 -0.81
C GLN A 65 -24.32 -3.56 -1.86
N ALA A 66 -23.06 -4.00 -1.88
CA ALA A 66 -22.56 -4.94 -2.86
C ALA A 66 -23.07 -6.36 -2.53
N GLY A 67 -23.66 -7.02 -3.52
CA GLY A 67 -23.90 -8.47 -3.44
C GLY A 67 -22.58 -9.26 -3.44
N PRO A 68 -22.59 -10.53 -3.03
CA PRO A 68 -21.40 -11.38 -3.06
C PRO A 68 -20.93 -11.68 -4.49
N GLY A 69 -19.72 -12.21 -4.64
CA GLY A 69 -19.21 -12.72 -5.93
C GLY A 69 -18.76 -11.64 -6.91
N ARG A 70 -18.55 -10.40 -6.46
CA ARG A 70 -18.01 -9.31 -7.30
C ARG A 70 -16.52 -9.49 -7.55
N ALA A 71 -16.03 -8.84 -8.61
CA ALA A 71 -14.61 -8.59 -8.78
C ALA A 71 -14.33 -7.24 -8.14
N VAL A 72 -13.29 -7.15 -7.33
CA VAL A 72 -12.98 -5.94 -6.57
C VAL A 72 -11.56 -5.49 -6.85
N PHE A 73 -11.38 -4.20 -7.05
CA PHE A 73 -10.08 -3.59 -7.34
C PHE A 73 -9.71 -2.71 -6.16
N PHE A 74 -8.64 -3.07 -5.45
CA PHE A 74 -8.11 -2.27 -4.35
C PHE A 74 -6.76 -1.69 -4.72
N GLY A 75 -6.53 -0.45 -4.34
CA GLY A 75 -5.25 0.19 -4.59
C GLY A 75 -5.21 1.66 -4.27
N ASP A 76 -4.25 2.33 -4.88
CA ASP A 76 -4.01 3.76 -4.73
C ASP A 76 -4.72 4.60 -5.82
N SER A 77 -4.15 5.75 -6.17
CA SER A 77 -4.68 6.65 -7.21
C SER A 77 -4.71 6.01 -8.59
N HIS A 78 -3.83 5.04 -8.91
CA HIS A 78 -3.88 4.34 -10.19
C HIS A 78 -5.15 3.51 -10.29
N VAL A 79 -5.53 2.80 -9.24
CA VAL A 79 -6.81 2.07 -9.21
C VAL A 79 -7.97 3.07 -9.20
N ALA A 80 -7.90 4.15 -8.42
CA ALA A 80 -8.96 5.14 -8.37
C ALA A 80 -9.27 5.78 -9.74
N GLY A 81 -8.26 5.93 -10.60
CA GLY A 81 -8.40 6.45 -11.96
C GLY A 81 -8.80 5.42 -13.02
N LEU A 82 -8.86 4.12 -12.68
CA LEU A 82 -9.20 3.05 -13.62
C LEU A 82 -10.71 2.88 -13.78
N ASP A 83 -11.18 2.84 -15.03
CA ASP A 83 -12.54 2.36 -15.35
C ASP A 83 -12.58 0.83 -15.25
N VAL A 84 -12.81 0.34 -14.02
CA VAL A 84 -12.86 -1.10 -13.72
C VAL A 84 -14.03 -1.81 -14.42
N ALA A 85 -15.10 -1.10 -14.76
CA ALA A 85 -16.24 -1.69 -15.45
C ALA A 85 -15.89 -2.06 -16.91
N SER A 86 -14.96 -1.34 -17.52
CA SER A 86 -14.38 -1.69 -18.83
C SER A 86 -13.41 -2.89 -18.79
N VAL A 87 -12.99 -3.29 -17.59
CA VAL A 87 -12.11 -4.45 -17.36
C VAL A 87 -12.93 -5.70 -17.14
N THR A 88 -13.88 -5.69 -16.20
CA THR A 88 -14.80 -6.81 -16.00
C THR A 88 -16.16 -6.33 -15.52
N THR A 89 -17.21 -6.99 -15.99
CA THR A 89 -18.59 -6.58 -15.71
C THR A 89 -18.89 -6.68 -14.22
N GLY A 90 -19.52 -5.63 -13.68
CA GLY A 90 -19.91 -5.59 -12.27
C GLY A 90 -18.75 -5.47 -11.28
N ALA A 91 -17.56 -5.07 -11.75
CA ALA A 91 -16.43 -4.76 -10.88
C ALA A 91 -16.72 -3.56 -9.96
N LEU A 92 -16.09 -3.55 -8.79
CA LEU A 92 -16.09 -2.42 -7.87
C LEU A 92 -14.69 -1.82 -7.78
N ASN A 93 -14.64 -0.48 -7.82
CA ASN A 93 -13.41 0.29 -7.69
C ASN A 93 -13.28 0.79 -6.23
N PHE A 94 -12.29 0.27 -5.53
CA PHE A 94 -11.92 0.66 -4.18
C PHE A 94 -10.49 1.21 -4.12
N GLY A 95 -10.09 1.98 -5.13
CA GLY A 95 -8.85 2.76 -5.13
C GLY A 95 -8.98 4.05 -4.31
N ILE A 96 -7.96 4.43 -3.54
CA ILE A 96 -7.93 5.69 -2.79
C ILE A 96 -6.64 6.44 -3.11
N GLY A 97 -6.72 7.72 -3.49
CA GLY A 97 -5.53 8.50 -3.78
C GLY A 97 -4.55 8.54 -2.60
N GLY A 98 -3.27 8.29 -2.87
CA GLY A 98 -2.20 8.30 -1.87
C GLY A 98 -2.11 7.06 -0.97
N ASP A 99 -2.94 6.03 -1.19
CA ASP A 99 -2.87 4.81 -0.39
C ASP A 99 -1.47 4.19 -0.45
N THR A 100 -1.00 3.72 0.71
CA THR A 100 0.22 2.92 0.86
C THR A 100 -0.16 1.46 1.11
N VAL A 101 0.84 0.56 1.08
CA VAL A 101 0.62 -0.86 1.39
C VAL A 101 0.00 -1.03 2.78
N ARG A 102 0.50 -0.27 3.77
CA ARG A 102 -0.02 -0.32 5.15
C ARG A 102 -1.44 0.22 5.26
N SER A 103 -1.77 1.34 4.62
CA SER A 103 -3.12 1.91 4.71
C SER A 103 -4.15 1.03 4.01
N LEU A 104 -3.77 0.39 2.89
CA LEU A 104 -4.61 -0.62 2.24
C LEU A 104 -4.85 -1.82 3.18
N ALA A 105 -3.80 -2.43 3.74
CA ALA A 105 -3.93 -3.54 4.68
C ALA A 105 -4.83 -3.19 5.86
N PHE A 106 -4.68 -1.97 6.40
CA PHE A 106 -5.53 -1.45 7.47
C PHE A 106 -7.00 -1.39 7.08
N ARG A 107 -7.33 -0.84 5.90
CA ARG A 107 -8.73 -0.61 5.53
C ARG A 107 -9.45 -1.85 5.01
N LEU A 108 -8.73 -2.83 4.45
CA LEU A 108 -9.31 -4.06 3.92
C LEU A 108 -10.22 -4.79 4.92
N ARG A 109 -9.88 -4.73 6.22
CA ARG A 109 -10.70 -5.32 7.29
C ARG A 109 -12.12 -4.76 7.42
N PHE A 110 -12.39 -3.60 6.83
CA PHE A 110 -13.70 -2.96 6.86
C PHE A 110 -14.57 -3.31 5.65
N TYR A 111 -14.01 -3.92 4.60
CA TYR A 111 -14.76 -4.28 3.40
C TYR A 111 -15.31 -5.71 3.55
N GLU A 112 -16.63 -5.86 3.43
CA GLU A 112 -17.25 -7.18 3.34
C GLU A 112 -16.94 -7.86 2.01
N THR A 113 -16.76 -7.10 0.93
CA THR A 113 -16.33 -7.68 -0.35
C THR A 113 -14.89 -8.20 -0.32
N ALA A 114 -14.02 -7.75 0.59
CA ALA A 114 -12.71 -8.39 0.78
C ALA A 114 -12.84 -9.87 1.23
N LYS A 115 -14.00 -10.24 1.80
CA LYS A 115 -14.31 -11.61 2.23
C LYS A 115 -15.17 -12.38 1.24
N THR A 116 -16.03 -11.67 0.49
CA THR A 116 -17.10 -12.29 -0.33
C THR A 116 -16.90 -12.14 -1.85
N ALA A 117 -15.89 -11.40 -2.28
CA ALA A 117 -15.55 -11.27 -3.69
C ALA A 117 -15.15 -12.61 -4.31
N ARG A 118 -15.50 -12.80 -5.59
CA ARG A 118 -15.00 -13.95 -6.37
C ARG A 118 -13.53 -13.77 -6.76
N ALA A 119 -13.12 -12.51 -6.96
CA ALA A 119 -11.80 -12.15 -7.41
C ALA A 119 -11.38 -10.77 -6.86
N ALA A 120 -10.11 -10.63 -6.51
CA ALA A 120 -9.53 -9.36 -6.07
C ALA A 120 -8.31 -8.98 -6.93
N VAL A 121 -8.25 -7.71 -7.34
CA VAL A 121 -7.11 -7.12 -8.03
C VAL A 121 -6.48 -6.08 -7.11
N ILE A 122 -5.18 -6.20 -6.87
CA ILE A 122 -4.43 -5.35 -5.95
C ILE A 122 -3.35 -4.60 -6.71
N ALA A 123 -3.36 -3.26 -6.65
CA ALA A 123 -2.31 -2.43 -7.21
C ALA A 123 -1.99 -1.27 -6.26
N VAL A 124 -0.91 -1.41 -5.50
CA VAL A 124 -0.44 -0.39 -4.55
C VAL A 124 1.06 -0.57 -4.34
N GLY A 125 1.78 0.52 -4.05
CA GLY A 125 3.15 0.42 -3.55
C GLY A 125 4.00 1.67 -3.77
N LEU A 126 3.72 2.47 -4.79
CA LEU A 126 4.53 3.65 -5.10
C LEU A 126 4.61 4.62 -3.91
N ASN A 127 3.47 4.90 -3.27
CA ASN A 127 3.42 5.80 -2.11
C ASN A 127 4.13 5.21 -0.89
N GLU A 128 4.19 3.88 -0.76
CA GLU A 128 4.94 3.21 0.30
C GLU A 128 6.45 3.35 0.06
N LEU A 129 6.89 3.19 -1.19
CA LEU A 129 8.27 3.39 -1.60
C LEU A 129 8.75 4.84 -1.44
N ALA A 130 7.85 5.82 -1.34
CA ALA A 130 8.26 7.18 -0.99
C ALA A 130 8.90 7.27 0.42
N GLY A 131 8.54 6.36 1.34
CA GLY A 131 9.00 6.39 2.74
C GLY A 131 9.67 5.11 3.26
N ALA A 132 9.63 4.00 2.51
CA ALA A 132 10.16 2.70 2.95
C ALA A 132 11.09 2.07 1.90
N SER A 133 12.03 1.22 2.35
CA SER A 133 12.83 0.40 1.44
C SER A 133 11.96 -0.65 0.74
N PRO A 134 12.37 -1.16 -0.43
CA PRO A 134 11.66 -2.22 -1.14
C PRO A 134 11.44 -3.48 -0.28
N GLU A 135 12.45 -3.89 0.52
CA GLU A 135 12.36 -5.01 1.46
C GLU A 135 11.19 -4.80 2.42
N ARG A 136 11.17 -3.64 3.08
CA ARG A 136 10.20 -3.33 4.13
C ARG A 136 8.80 -3.17 3.55
N ALA A 137 8.68 -2.51 2.41
CA ALA A 137 7.40 -2.38 1.72
C ALA A 137 6.86 -3.78 1.34
N ALA A 138 7.73 -4.69 0.88
CA ALA A 138 7.33 -6.04 0.52
C ALA A 138 6.95 -6.89 1.74
N ASP A 139 7.66 -6.75 2.87
CA ASP A 139 7.29 -7.39 4.14
C ASP A 139 5.86 -7.02 4.57
N MET A 140 5.49 -5.75 4.42
CA MET A 140 4.15 -5.26 4.74
C MET A 140 3.07 -5.76 3.78
N PHE A 141 3.46 -6.15 2.57
CA PHE A 141 2.52 -6.60 1.53
C PHE A 141 1.84 -7.94 1.90
N ASP A 142 2.49 -8.77 2.72
CA ASP A 142 1.89 -10.00 3.23
C ASP A 142 0.59 -9.73 3.99
N ASP A 143 0.49 -8.60 4.68
CA ASP A 143 -0.72 -8.25 5.44
C ASP A 143 -1.88 -7.88 4.51
N VAL A 144 -1.60 -7.32 3.34
CA VAL A 144 -2.60 -7.12 2.27
C VAL A 144 -3.11 -8.47 1.78
N LEU A 145 -2.20 -9.40 1.46
CA LEU A 145 -2.56 -10.72 0.96
C LEU A 145 -3.37 -11.54 1.99
N LYS A 146 -3.02 -11.46 3.26
CA LYS A 146 -3.73 -12.15 4.36
C LYS A 146 -5.11 -11.56 4.65
N ALA A 147 -5.32 -10.27 4.37
CA ALA A 147 -6.58 -9.59 4.65
C ALA A 147 -7.69 -9.89 3.62
N ILE A 148 -7.35 -10.52 2.49
CA ILE A 148 -8.28 -10.83 1.41
C ILE A 148 -8.61 -12.32 1.43
N ALA A 149 -9.89 -12.65 1.53
CA ALA A 149 -10.36 -14.05 1.50
C ALA A 149 -10.88 -14.47 0.11
N ALA A 150 -10.82 -13.59 -0.88
CA ALA A 150 -11.21 -13.92 -2.24
C ALA A 150 -10.39 -15.12 -2.77
N PRO A 151 -11.02 -16.10 -3.43
CA PRO A 151 -10.35 -17.32 -3.86
C PRO A 151 -9.39 -17.08 -5.03
N GLN A 152 -9.51 -15.95 -5.73
CA GLN A 152 -8.69 -15.57 -6.87
C GLN A 152 -8.11 -14.17 -6.61
N ILE A 153 -6.79 -14.04 -6.58
CA ILE A 153 -6.11 -12.77 -6.31
C ILE A 153 -5.12 -12.49 -7.44
N CYS A 154 -5.18 -11.29 -8.00
CA CYS A 154 -4.22 -10.76 -8.96
C CYS A 154 -3.50 -9.56 -8.34
N VAL A 155 -2.19 -9.66 -8.16
CA VAL A 155 -1.33 -8.56 -7.72
C VAL A 155 -0.68 -7.93 -8.95
N CYS A 156 -0.90 -6.64 -9.14
CA CYS A 156 -0.31 -5.86 -10.22
C CYS A 156 1.07 -5.34 -9.83
N SER A 157 2.03 -5.39 -10.75
CA SER A 157 3.28 -4.65 -10.59
C SER A 157 3.03 -3.15 -10.46
N VAL A 158 3.80 -2.49 -9.58
CA VAL A 158 3.86 -1.03 -9.49
C VAL A 158 4.48 -0.49 -10.78
N PHE A 159 3.89 0.56 -11.33
CA PHE A 159 4.40 1.19 -12.55
C PHE A 159 5.71 1.93 -12.27
N PRO A 160 6.65 1.97 -13.23
CA PRO A 160 7.73 2.93 -13.15
C PRO A 160 7.19 4.36 -13.16
N VAL A 161 8.05 5.33 -12.85
CA VAL A 161 7.79 6.77 -12.99
C VAL A 161 8.68 7.37 -14.08
N ASP A 162 8.33 8.56 -14.57
CA ASP A 162 9.13 9.31 -15.53
C ASP A 162 10.24 10.08 -14.80
N LEU A 163 11.44 9.50 -14.75
CA LEU A 163 12.61 10.13 -14.14
C LEU A 163 13.31 11.15 -15.05
N THR A 164 12.73 11.50 -16.20
CA THR A 164 13.16 12.68 -16.97
C THR A 164 12.59 13.97 -16.37
N MET A 165 11.50 13.87 -15.60
CA MET A 165 10.83 15.01 -14.97
C MET A 165 11.52 15.44 -13.66
N PRO A 166 11.95 16.71 -13.53
CA PRO A 166 12.56 17.21 -12.30
C PRO A 166 11.65 17.11 -11.06
N SER A 167 10.34 17.30 -11.23
CA SER A 167 9.34 17.19 -10.16
C SER A 167 9.26 15.77 -9.59
N VAL A 168 9.32 14.75 -10.46
CA VAL A 168 9.33 13.34 -10.07
C VAL A 168 10.62 13.00 -9.32
N ILE A 169 11.77 13.42 -9.85
CA ILE A 169 13.07 13.23 -9.19
C ILE A 169 13.07 13.89 -7.81
N ALA A 170 12.56 15.12 -7.70
CA ALA A 170 12.49 15.84 -6.43
C ALA A 170 11.61 15.14 -5.40
N LYS A 171 10.51 14.50 -5.84
CA LYS A 171 9.58 13.79 -4.97
C LYS A 171 10.06 12.41 -4.54
N PHE A 172 10.65 11.64 -5.47
CA PHE A 172 10.89 10.21 -5.27
C PHE A 172 12.36 9.79 -5.30
N GLY A 173 13.25 10.66 -5.77
CA GLY A 173 14.66 10.34 -5.98
C GLY A 173 14.94 9.71 -7.34
N ARG A 174 16.22 9.77 -7.75
CA ARG A 174 16.70 9.26 -9.06
C ARG A 174 16.74 7.75 -9.16
N ASP A 175 16.68 7.05 -8.03
CA ASP A 175 16.74 5.59 -7.93
C ASP A 175 15.36 4.94 -7.84
N MET A 176 14.27 5.71 -7.91
CA MET A 176 12.91 5.20 -7.69
C MET A 176 12.54 4.04 -8.62
N ASN A 177 12.88 4.10 -9.91
CA ASN A 177 12.58 2.99 -10.83
C ASN A 177 13.36 1.70 -10.50
N HIS A 178 14.56 1.81 -9.94
CA HIS A 178 15.29 0.65 -9.42
C HIS A 178 14.60 0.07 -8.18
N ARG A 179 14.15 0.95 -7.27
CA ARG A 179 13.40 0.56 -6.07
C ARG A 179 12.05 -0.10 -6.41
N ILE A 180 11.36 0.40 -7.44
CA ILE A 180 10.13 -0.19 -7.96
C ILE A 180 10.40 -1.58 -8.55
N ALA A 181 11.48 -1.75 -9.31
CA ALA A 181 11.85 -3.06 -9.87
C ALA A 181 12.14 -4.09 -8.77
N ASP A 182 12.95 -3.72 -7.77
CA ASP A 182 13.25 -4.58 -6.60
C ASP A 182 11.99 -4.89 -5.78
N PHE A 183 11.13 -3.91 -5.56
CA PHE A 183 9.84 -4.13 -4.88
C PHE A 183 8.95 -5.11 -5.66
N ASN A 184 8.82 -4.91 -6.97
CA ASN A 184 8.03 -5.76 -7.87
C ASN A 184 8.51 -7.21 -7.86
N GLU A 185 9.82 -7.45 -7.88
CA GLU A 185 10.39 -8.80 -7.78
C GLU A 185 10.02 -9.47 -6.45
N ARG A 186 10.12 -8.73 -5.34
CA ARG A 186 9.78 -9.25 -4.01
C ARG A 186 8.31 -9.55 -3.85
N ILE A 187 7.41 -8.67 -4.31
CA ILE A 187 5.97 -8.94 -4.22
C ILE A 187 5.55 -10.04 -5.19
N ALA A 188 6.22 -10.23 -6.33
CA ALA A 188 5.98 -11.36 -7.21
C ALA A 188 6.29 -12.70 -6.50
N ALA A 189 7.42 -12.78 -5.79
CA ALA A 189 7.79 -13.95 -5.00
C ALA A 189 6.78 -14.24 -3.88
N ARG A 190 6.31 -13.20 -3.17
CA ARG A 190 5.28 -13.34 -2.11
C ARG A 190 3.92 -13.74 -2.67
N THR A 191 3.53 -13.17 -3.80
CA THR A 191 2.28 -13.48 -4.50
C THR A 191 2.22 -14.97 -4.86
N ALA A 192 3.32 -15.53 -5.36
CA ALA A 192 3.41 -16.96 -5.68
C ALA A 192 3.20 -17.86 -4.44
N ALA A 193 3.72 -17.47 -3.28
CA ALA A 193 3.52 -18.21 -2.02
C ALA A 193 2.05 -18.26 -1.56
N HIS A 194 1.23 -17.29 -1.99
CA HIS A 194 -0.19 -17.20 -1.69
C HIS A 194 -1.11 -17.81 -2.75
N LYS A 195 -0.57 -18.54 -3.74
CA LYS A 195 -1.32 -19.06 -4.91
C LYS A 195 -2.08 -17.96 -5.67
N ALA A 196 -1.57 -16.74 -5.61
CA ALA A 196 -2.09 -15.59 -6.34
C ALA A 196 -1.32 -15.42 -7.66
N ILE A 197 -1.89 -14.67 -8.60
CA ILE A 197 -1.24 -14.33 -9.86
C ILE A 197 -0.54 -12.98 -9.71
N PHE A 198 0.73 -12.91 -10.11
CA PHE A 198 1.43 -11.64 -10.30
C PHE A 198 1.30 -11.20 -11.76
N LEU A 199 0.71 -10.03 -11.99
CA LEU A 199 0.52 -9.44 -13.32
C LEU A 199 1.52 -8.31 -13.55
N GLN A 200 2.42 -8.53 -14.51
CA GLN A 200 3.24 -7.45 -15.04
C GLN A 200 2.36 -6.46 -15.83
N SER A 201 2.01 -5.34 -15.20
CA SER A 201 0.99 -4.43 -15.70
C SER A 201 1.44 -3.55 -16.86
N LEU A 202 2.64 -2.99 -16.76
CA LEU A 202 3.30 -2.21 -17.82
C LEU A 202 4.77 -2.65 -17.95
N PRO A 203 5.42 -2.46 -19.12
CA PRO A 203 6.87 -2.61 -19.24
C PRO A 203 7.61 -1.78 -18.20
N GLN A 204 8.58 -2.39 -17.52
CA GLN A 204 9.38 -1.73 -16.46
C GLN A 204 10.65 -1.06 -17.00
N ALA A 205 11.15 -1.55 -18.14
CA ALA A 205 12.36 -1.05 -18.75
C ALA A 205 12.14 0.37 -19.31
N GLY A 206 13.06 1.28 -18.99
CA GLY A 206 13.09 2.63 -19.57
C GLY A 206 12.24 3.69 -18.84
N GLY A 207 11.55 3.35 -17.75
CA GLY A 207 10.70 4.29 -17.02
C GLY A 207 9.28 4.39 -17.58
N LEU A 208 8.47 5.31 -17.05
CA LEU A 208 7.14 5.58 -17.57
C LEU A 208 7.24 6.50 -18.81
N PRO A 209 6.80 6.07 -20.00
CA PRO A 209 6.85 6.92 -21.18
C PRO A 209 5.93 8.14 -21.07
N GLU A 210 6.37 9.28 -21.60
CA GLU A 210 5.61 10.54 -21.63
C GLU A 210 4.20 10.37 -22.21
N ILE A 211 4.10 9.61 -23.30
CA ILE A 211 2.84 9.31 -23.99
C ILE A 211 1.82 8.55 -23.12
N TRP A 212 2.23 8.00 -21.98
CA TRP A 212 1.36 7.20 -21.09
C TRP A 212 0.93 7.90 -19.81
N HIS A 213 1.42 9.09 -19.49
CA HIS A 213 1.03 9.82 -18.27
C HIS A 213 0.40 11.19 -18.54
N GLY A 214 -0.31 11.73 -17.55
CA GLY A 214 -1.05 13.00 -17.62
C GLY A 214 -0.18 14.25 -17.52
N GLY A 215 1.12 14.15 -17.83
CA GLY A 215 2.10 15.24 -17.68
C GLY A 215 2.74 15.40 -16.30
N ASP A 216 2.44 14.53 -15.32
CA ASP A 216 3.05 14.56 -13.98
C ASP A 216 4.11 13.48 -13.73
N GLY A 217 4.36 12.63 -14.74
CA GLY A 217 5.35 11.55 -14.70
C GLY A 217 4.97 10.38 -13.80
N VAL A 218 3.74 10.30 -13.30
CA VAL A 218 3.28 9.28 -12.35
C VAL A 218 1.94 8.67 -12.75
N HIS A 219 0.92 9.50 -12.97
CA HIS A 219 -0.44 9.02 -13.18
C HIS A 219 -0.70 8.79 -14.66
N LEU A 220 -1.27 7.62 -14.96
CA LEU A 220 -1.57 7.25 -16.33
C LEU A 220 -2.58 8.23 -16.95
N ASN A 221 -2.41 8.49 -18.25
CA ASN A 221 -3.44 9.10 -19.07
C ASN A 221 -4.33 8.01 -19.71
N ALA A 222 -5.27 8.40 -20.56
CA ALA A 222 -6.17 7.47 -21.25
C ALA A 222 -5.43 6.38 -22.04
N THR A 223 -4.30 6.70 -22.68
CA THR A 223 -3.47 5.73 -23.41
C THR A 223 -2.85 4.70 -22.47
N GLY A 224 -2.24 5.15 -21.37
CA GLY A 224 -1.67 4.27 -20.35
C GLY A 224 -2.72 3.35 -19.74
N TYR A 225 -3.88 3.90 -19.35
CA TYR A 225 -4.99 3.12 -18.81
C TYR A 225 -5.54 2.10 -19.82
N LYS A 226 -5.62 2.44 -21.11
CA LYS A 226 -6.08 1.49 -22.15
C LYS A 226 -5.16 0.26 -22.24
N ILE A 227 -3.85 0.48 -22.14
CA ILE A 227 -2.86 -0.61 -22.14
C ILE A 227 -3.03 -1.47 -20.89
N TRP A 228 -3.09 -0.85 -19.70
CA TRP A 228 -3.22 -1.58 -18.44
C TRP A 228 -4.55 -2.35 -18.35
N ALA A 229 -5.67 -1.72 -18.73
CA ALA A 229 -6.98 -2.36 -18.77
C ALA A 229 -7.00 -3.58 -19.71
N SER A 230 -6.25 -3.54 -20.82
CA SER A 230 -6.11 -4.70 -21.71
C SER A 230 -5.40 -5.86 -21.00
N ARG A 231 -4.30 -5.59 -20.29
CA ARG A 231 -3.59 -6.63 -19.52
C ARG A 231 -4.45 -7.23 -18.42
N LEU A 232 -5.24 -6.40 -17.75
CA LEU A 232 -6.18 -6.88 -16.73
C LEU A 232 -7.28 -7.75 -17.34
N ARG A 233 -7.84 -7.39 -18.49
CA ARG A 233 -8.81 -8.25 -19.20
C ARG A 233 -8.23 -9.62 -19.51
N ASP A 234 -6.95 -9.69 -19.87
CA ASP A 234 -6.29 -10.97 -20.18
C ASP A 234 -5.91 -11.77 -18.90
N CYS A 235 -6.13 -11.21 -17.71
CA CYS A 235 -5.80 -11.88 -16.45
C CYS A 235 -6.77 -13.04 -16.15
N PRO A 236 -6.28 -14.28 -15.94
CA PRO A 236 -7.14 -15.44 -15.67
C PRO A 236 -8.03 -15.28 -14.43
N VAL A 237 -7.57 -14.53 -13.42
CA VAL A 237 -8.34 -14.23 -12.18
C VAL A 237 -9.67 -13.54 -12.48
N LEU A 238 -9.77 -12.79 -13.58
CA LEU A 238 -10.95 -12.00 -13.93
C LEU A 238 -11.87 -12.68 -14.95
N GLN A 239 -11.43 -13.82 -15.50
CA GLN A 239 -12.17 -14.64 -16.47
C GLN A 239 -12.92 -15.82 -15.83
N ALA A 240 -12.67 -16.06 -14.53
CA ALA A 240 -13.34 -17.07 -13.70
C ALA A 240 -14.63 -16.51 -13.05
#